data_AF-A0A8T3Z6R6-F1
#
_entry.id   AF-A0A8T3Z6R6-F1
#
_cell.length_a   1.000
_cell.length_b   1.000
_cell.length_c   1.000
_cell.angle_alpha   90.00
_cell.angle_beta   90.00
_cell.angle_gamma   90.00
#
_symmetry.space_group_name_H-M   'P 1'
#
loop_
_entity.id
_entity.type
_entity.pdbx_description
1 polymer ?
#
loop_
_entity_poly.entity_id
_entity_poly.type
_entity_poly.pdbx_seq_one_letter_code
_entity_poly.pdbx_strand_id
1 'polypeptide(L)'
;MKRSNIMRIGIFGTLILIILASGCISSPTADTKTFSDGFMSFNYPVDFDNASYSVDNNSSSSMQLIGKLENTAPLRGRDIFVAKNISAISPTEARDRVVSVVKNTSKGEVVSITSEINPNGVVVEKVIHTEEIKLGIRARYSEMFFKIKDSVYRIMIYGDDTIDKQRS
;
A
#
# COMPACT_ATOMS: atom_id res chain seq x y z
N MET A 1 6.43 -18.59 -43.88
CA MET A 1 6.19 -17.17 -43.53
C MET A 1 5.08 -17.11 -42.49
N LYS A 2 5.36 -16.60 -41.27
CA LYS A 2 4.40 -16.18 -40.21
C LYS A 2 3.46 -17.27 -39.63
N ARG A 3 3.17 -17.34 -38.32
CA ARG A 3 3.25 -16.35 -37.22
C ARG A 3 3.73 -17.03 -35.94
N SER A 4 4.80 -16.51 -35.34
CA SER A 4 5.09 -16.69 -33.92
C SER A 4 4.14 -15.82 -33.12
N ASN A 5 3.23 -16.43 -32.37
CA ASN A 5 2.44 -15.73 -31.37
C ASN A 5 3.40 -15.31 -30.26
N ILE A 6 3.84 -14.05 -30.34
CA ILE A 6 4.55 -13.38 -29.26
C ILE A 6 3.58 -13.35 -28.08
N MET A 7 3.85 -14.20 -27.09
CA MET A 7 3.19 -14.25 -25.81
C MET A 7 3.39 -12.87 -25.15
N ARG A 8 2.37 -12.02 -25.24
CA ARG A 8 2.30 -10.78 -24.47
C ARG A 8 2.18 -11.19 -23.00
N ILE A 9 3.31 -11.19 -22.30
CA ILE A 9 3.35 -11.21 -20.84
C ILE A 9 2.53 -10.01 -20.39
N GLY A 10 1.32 -10.27 -19.91
CA GLY A 10 0.47 -9.28 -19.28
C GLY A 10 1.13 -8.87 -17.97
N ILE A 11 1.88 -7.79 -17.99
CA ILE A 11 2.41 -7.13 -16.81
C ILE A 11 1.21 -6.48 -16.11
N PHE A 12 0.45 -7.26 -15.35
CA PHE A 12 -0.59 -6.73 -14.47
C PHE A 12 0.03 -6.39 -13.11
N GLY A 13 0.69 -5.23 -13.10
CA GLY A 13 0.66 -4.27 -12.00
C GLY A 13 1.19 -4.75 -10.65
N THR A 14 2.47 -5.10 -10.57
CA THR A 14 3.22 -4.82 -9.35
C THR A 14 3.14 -3.32 -9.14
N LEU A 15 2.42 -2.87 -8.11
CA LEU A 15 2.46 -1.46 -7.70
C LEU A 15 3.88 -1.18 -7.21
N ILE A 16 4.74 -0.65 -8.07
CA ILE A 16 6.13 -0.34 -7.70
C ILE A 16 6.11 1.01 -6.98
N LEU A 17 6.00 0.96 -5.67
CA LEU A 17 6.05 2.13 -4.81
C LEU A 17 7.52 2.49 -4.56
N ILE A 18 8.06 3.43 -5.34
CA ILE A 18 9.42 3.94 -5.11
C ILE A 18 9.35 4.97 -4.00
N ILE A 19 9.67 4.57 -2.77
CA ILE A 19 9.72 5.45 -1.61
C ILE A 19 11.02 6.26 -1.66
N LEU A 20 10.91 7.58 -1.86
CA LEU A 20 12.02 8.51 -1.82
C LEU A 20 12.05 9.24 -0.48
N ALA A 21 13.14 9.06 0.27
CA ALA A 21 13.45 9.85 1.44
C ALA A 21 14.42 10.97 1.02
N SER A 22 14.00 12.22 1.20
CA SER A 22 14.67 13.48 0.81
C SER A 22 14.43 13.99 -0.63
N GLY A 23 13.51 14.96 -0.72
CA GLY A 23 13.73 16.28 -1.33
C GLY A 23 13.84 16.46 -2.85
N CYS A 24 14.25 15.48 -3.64
CA CYS A 24 14.33 15.63 -5.10
C CYS A 24 13.16 14.92 -5.78
N ILE A 25 12.31 15.73 -6.39
CA ILE A 25 11.09 15.36 -7.11
C ILE A 25 11.44 14.27 -8.11
N SER A 26 10.92 13.06 -7.92
CA SER A 26 10.91 12.10 -9.02
C SER A 26 10.05 12.71 -10.12
N SER A 27 10.64 12.90 -11.30
CA SER A 27 9.87 13.40 -12.43
C SER A 27 8.80 12.36 -12.75
N PRO A 28 7.51 12.73 -12.79
CA PRO A 28 6.47 11.81 -13.19
C PRO A 28 6.80 11.29 -14.59
N THR A 29 6.96 9.97 -14.72
CA THR A 29 6.87 9.35 -16.05
C THR A 29 5.44 9.50 -16.54
N ALA A 30 5.21 9.41 -17.85
CA ALA A 30 3.87 9.62 -18.45
C ALA A 30 2.76 8.78 -17.79
N ASP A 31 3.13 7.68 -17.11
CA ASP A 31 2.21 6.71 -16.52
C ASP A 31 2.09 6.80 -14.98
N THR A 32 2.72 7.79 -14.33
CA THR A 32 2.76 7.91 -12.86
C THR A 32 2.52 9.33 -12.36
N LYS A 33 1.81 9.45 -11.23
CA LYS A 33 1.69 10.65 -10.39
C LYS A 33 2.54 10.50 -9.12
N THR A 34 2.75 11.59 -8.40
CA THR A 34 3.58 11.60 -7.18
C THR A 34 2.79 12.09 -5.97
N PHE A 35 2.82 11.31 -4.89
CA PHE A 35 2.35 11.74 -3.57
C PHE A 35 3.54 12.35 -2.82
N SER A 36 3.33 13.44 -2.08
CA SER A 36 4.37 14.02 -1.22
C SER A 36 3.77 14.71 -0.01
N ASP A 37 4.35 14.46 1.17
CA ASP A 37 4.08 15.23 2.41
C ASP A 37 5.21 16.22 2.75
N GLY A 38 6.15 16.41 1.83
CA GLY A 38 7.36 17.24 1.99
C GLY A 38 8.56 16.50 2.60
N PHE A 39 8.36 15.40 3.33
CA PHE A 39 9.46 14.57 3.87
C PHE A 39 9.56 13.21 3.17
N MET A 40 8.41 12.65 2.81
CA MET A 40 8.25 11.37 2.15
C MET A 40 7.51 11.61 0.82
N SER A 41 7.97 10.94 -0.23
CA SER A 41 7.25 10.88 -1.50
C SER A 41 7.31 9.50 -2.13
N PHE A 42 6.29 9.20 -2.93
CA PHE A 42 6.28 8.00 -3.75
C PHE A 42 5.50 8.22 -5.04
N ASN A 43 5.86 7.45 -6.06
CA ASN A 43 5.12 7.42 -7.32
C ASN A 43 4.02 6.38 -7.28
N TYR A 44 2.88 6.71 -7.87
CA TYR A 44 1.72 5.86 -8.00
C TYR A 44 1.12 5.98 -9.41
N PRO A 45 0.33 5.00 -9.87
CA PRO A 45 -0.23 5.00 -11.22
C PRO A 45 -1.14 6.20 -11.53
N VAL A 46 -1.18 6.62 -12.80
CA VAL A 46 -1.95 7.80 -13.24
C VAL A 46 -3.48 7.65 -13.09
N ASP A 47 -3.98 6.41 -12.98
CA ASP A 47 -5.40 6.08 -12.80
C ASP A 47 -5.89 6.26 -11.36
N PHE A 48 -5.04 6.71 -10.43
CA PHE A 48 -5.47 7.11 -9.09
C PHE A 48 -5.60 8.63 -8.98
N ASP A 49 -6.61 9.07 -8.23
CA ASP A 49 -6.81 10.47 -7.88
C ASP A 49 -6.87 10.67 -6.37
N ASN A 50 -6.55 11.89 -5.94
CA ASN A 50 -6.70 12.30 -4.55
C ASN A 50 -8.18 12.24 -4.18
N ALA A 51 -8.48 11.51 -3.12
CA ALA A 51 -9.83 11.41 -2.59
C ALA A 51 -9.95 12.15 -1.27
N SER A 52 -11.14 12.68 -1.02
CA SER A 52 -11.49 13.21 0.29
C SER A 52 -11.42 12.10 1.33
N TYR A 53 -10.83 12.39 2.48
CA TYR A 53 -10.82 11.50 3.63
C TYR A 53 -11.18 12.28 4.88
N SER A 54 -11.92 11.65 5.78
CA SER A 54 -12.15 12.18 7.12
C SER A 54 -11.04 11.67 8.02
N VAL A 55 -10.40 12.58 8.76
CA VAL A 55 -9.52 12.18 9.85
C VAL A 55 -10.43 11.73 10.99
N ASP A 56 -10.59 10.43 11.15
CA ASP A 56 -11.20 9.90 12.38
C ASP A 56 -10.22 10.09 13.53
N ASN A 57 -10.36 11.23 14.22
CA ASN A 57 -9.65 11.53 15.46
C ASN A 57 -9.97 10.54 16.60
N ASN A 58 -10.89 9.61 16.36
CA ASN A 58 -11.38 8.63 17.34
C ASN A 58 -10.79 7.23 17.16
N SER A 59 -9.83 7.05 16.23
CA SER A 59 -9.16 5.76 16.09
C SER A 59 -8.08 5.61 17.16
N SER A 60 -8.13 4.52 17.93
CA SER A 60 -7.05 4.09 18.83
C SER A 60 -5.75 3.72 18.09
N SER A 61 -5.75 3.83 16.76
CA SER A 61 -4.56 3.74 15.93
C SER A 61 -3.68 4.95 16.20
N SER A 62 -2.46 4.68 16.66
CA SER A 62 -1.41 5.69 16.81
C SER A 62 -1.00 6.35 15.48
N MET A 63 -1.55 5.93 14.34
CA MET A 63 -1.28 6.47 13.00
C MET A 63 -2.41 7.41 12.54
N GLN A 64 -2.05 8.64 12.19
CA GLN A 64 -2.94 9.65 11.60
C GLN A 64 -2.96 9.53 10.07
N LEU A 65 -4.15 9.49 9.46
CA LEU A 65 -4.29 9.50 7.99
C LEU A 65 -3.88 10.86 7.41
N ILE A 66 -2.98 10.85 6.43
CA ILE A 66 -2.43 12.04 5.76
C ILE A 66 -2.66 12.03 4.24
N GLY A 67 -3.30 11.00 3.71
CA GLY A 67 -3.65 10.92 2.30
C GLY A 67 -4.50 9.70 1.96
N LYS A 68 -5.40 9.88 0.99
CA LYS A 68 -6.17 8.82 0.36
C LYS A 68 -6.11 8.99 -1.16
N LEU A 69 -5.77 7.92 -1.86
CA LEU A 69 -5.80 7.85 -3.32
C LEU A 69 -6.80 6.77 -3.72
N GLU A 70 -7.75 7.09 -4.59
CA GLU A 70 -8.77 6.16 -5.09
C GLU A 70 -8.50 5.86 -6.55
N ASN A 71 -8.62 4.59 -6.94
CA ASN A 71 -8.55 4.22 -8.34
C ASN A 71 -9.82 4.68 -9.07
N THR A 72 -9.63 5.44 -10.15
CA THR A 72 -10.71 6.00 -10.98
C THR A 72 -11.30 5.00 -11.98
N ALA A 73 -10.65 3.84 -12.17
CA ALA A 73 -11.12 2.81 -13.07
C ALA A 73 -12.39 2.15 -12.51
N PRO A 74 -13.49 2.12 -13.29
CA PRO A 74 -14.74 1.51 -12.85
C PRO A 74 -14.52 0.03 -12.49
N LEU A 75 -15.12 -0.39 -11.37
CA LEU A 75 -15.11 -1.77 -10.85
C LEU A 75 -13.75 -2.28 -10.33
N ARG A 76 -12.74 -1.42 -10.19
CA ARG A 76 -11.46 -1.77 -9.55
C ARG A 76 -11.33 -0.99 -8.25
N GLY A 77 -12.07 -1.41 -7.22
CA GLY A 77 -12.05 -0.79 -5.88
C GLY A 77 -10.70 -0.98 -5.20
N ARG A 78 -9.68 -0.24 -5.66
CA ARG A 78 -8.34 -0.22 -5.10
C ARG A 78 -8.06 1.15 -4.55
N ASP A 79 -7.71 1.19 -3.28
CA ASP A 79 -7.40 2.43 -2.57
C ASP A 79 -5.98 2.35 -2.00
N ILE A 80 -5.31 3.49 -1.97
CA ILE A 80 -4.05 3.69 -1.26
C ILE A 80 -4.31 4.65 -0.12
N PHE A 81 -4.00 4.22 1.10
CA PHE A 81 -4.06 5.06 2.28
C PHE A 81 -2.65 5.32 2.79
N VAL A 82 -2.36 6.58 3.09
CA VAL A 82 -1.09 7.01 3.64
C VAL A 82 -1.34 7.54 5.04
N ALA A 83 -0.72 6.93 6.03
CA ALA A 83 -0.81 7.36 7.42
C ALA A 83 0.58 7.58 8.02
N LYS A 84 0.62 8.40 9.07
CA LYS A 84 1.84 8.82 9.74
C LYS A 84 1.63 8.80 11.24
N ASN A 85 2.61 8.28 11.96
CA ASN A 85 2.66 8.29 13.41
C ASN A 85 3.78 9.23 13.87
N ILE A 86 3.40 10.16 14.75
CA ILE A 86 4.30 11.12 15.40
C ILE A 86 4.75 10.60 16.79
N SER A 87 4.04 9.62 17.37
CA SER A 87 4.48 8.84 18.53
C SER A 87 5.55 7.80 18.15
N ALA A 88 6.48 7.57 19.07
CA ALA A 88 7.80 6.96 18.83
C ALA A 88 7.83 5.43 18.63
N ILE A 89 6.79 4.81 18.09
CA ILE A 89 6.81 3.35 17.83
C ILE A 89 7.81 3.02 16.72
N SER A 90 8.32 1.80 16.69
CA SER A 90 9.15 1.32 15.57
C SER A 90 8.28 0.86 14.37
N PRO A 91 8.80 0.87 13.13
CA PRO A 91 8.11 0.27 11.99
C PRO A 91 7.73 -1.20 12.22
N THR A 92 8.62 -1.97 12.87
CA THR A 92 8.40 -3.37 13.22
C THR A 92 7.22 -3.52 14.19
N GLU A 93 7.19 -2.70 15.24
CA GLU A 93 6.09 -2.67 16.20
C GLU A 93 4.76 -2.27 15.54
N ALA A 94 4.78 -1.29 14.62
CA ALA A 94 3.60 -0.88 13.86
C ALA A 94 3.04 -2.03 13.01
N ARG A 95 3.91 -2.76 12.31
CA ARG A 95 3.54 -3.96 11.54
C ARG A 95 2.98 -5.06 12.47
N ASP A 96 3.65 -5.33 13.58
CA ASP A 96 3.29 -6.42 14.49
C ASP A 96 1.95 -6.17 15.19
N ARG A 97 1.57 -4.90 15.41
CA ARG A 97 0.21 -4.52 15.83
C ARG A 97 -0.84 -4.92 14.79
N VAL A 98 -0.60 -4.68 13.50
CA VAL A 98 -1.51 -5.13 12.43
C VAL A 98 -1.59 -6.66 12.40
N VAL A 99 -0.44 -7.35 12.47
CA VAL A 99 -0.40 -8.82 12.54
C VAL A 99 -1.23 -9.36 13.72
N SER A 100 -1.12 -8.73 14.89
CA SER A 100 -1.89 -9.10 16.07
C SER A 100 -3.39 -8.90 15.86
N VAL A 101 -3.81 -7.75 15.31
CA VAL A 101 -5.22 -7.48 14.99
C VAL A 101 -5.77 -8.52 14.00
N VAL A 102 -5.04 -8.79 12.91
CA VAL A 102 -5.43 -9.77 11.89
C VAL A 102 -5.55 -11.18 12.47
N LYS A 103 -4.61 -11.61 13.32
CA LYS A 103 -4.66 -12.94 13.95
C LYS A 103 -5.78 -13.08 14.98
N ASN A 104 -6.21 -11.97 15.58
CA ASN A 104 -7.28 -11.96 16.58
C ASN A 104 -8.68 -11.82 15.97
N THR A 105 -8.80 -11.49 14.68
CA THR A 105 -10.07 -11.57 13.95
C THR A 105 -10.27 -12.97 13.37
N SER A 106 -11.49 -13.51 13.48
CA SER A 106 -11.86 -14.79 12.84
C SER A 106 -12.00 -14.69 11.32
N LYS A 107 -11.86 -13.48 10.76
CA LYS A 107 -12.09 -13.15 9.34
C LYS A 107 -10.82 -12.77 8.60
N GLY A 108 -9.68 -12.76 9.28
CA GLY A 108 -8.40 -12.31 8.74
C GLY A 108 -7.38 -13.44 8.63
N GLU A 109 -6.44 -13.29 7.71
CA GLU A 109 -5.30 -14.20 7.56
C GLU A 109 -4.05 -13.43 7.14
N VAL A 110 -2.95 -13.65 7.85
CA VAL A 110 -1.64 -13.11 7.48
C VAL A 110 -1.05 -14.01 6.40
N VAL A 111 -0.85 -13.45 5.20
CA VAL A 111 -0.31 -14.17 4.04
C VAL A 111 1.22 -14.13 4.04
N SER A 112 1.82 -12.98 4.37
CA SER A 112 3.28 -12.86 4.41
C SER A 112 3.74 -11.72 5.31
N ILE A 113 4.89 -11.89 5.93
CA ILE A 113 5.61 -10.84 6.67
C ILE A 113 7.03 -10.81 6.11
N THR A 114 7.51 -9.63 5.70
CA THR A 114 8.87 -9.46 5.19
C THR A 114 9.47 -8.15 5.69
N SER A 115 10.80 -8.04 5.60
CA SER A 115 11.55 -6.81 5.83
C SER A 115 12.57 -6.67 4.70
N GLU A 116 12.70 -5.48 4.14
CA GLU A 116 13.68 -5.18 3.08
C GLU A 116 14.30 -3.80 3.29
N ILE A 117 15.43 -3.54 2.66
CA ILE A 117 16.05 -2.22 2.63
C ILE A 117 15.82 -1.64 1.24
N ASN A 118 15.20 -0.46 1.16
CA ASN A 118 14.99 0.22 -0.12
C ASN A 118 16.31 0.86 -0.63
N PRO A 119 16.36 1.32 -1.90
CA PRO A 119 17.56 1.93 -2.46
C PRO A 119 18.09 3.17 -1.71
N ASN A 120 17.27 3.78 -0.85
CA ASN A 120 17.65 4.93 -0.02
C ASN A 120 18.17 4.50 1.37
N GLY A 121 18.40 3.21 1.60
CA GLY A 121 18.88 2.68 2.88
C GLY A 121 17.81 2.62 3.98
N VAL A 122 16.54 2.84 3.65
CA VAL A 122 15.44 2.79 4.61
C VAL A 122 14.94 1.36 4.75
N VAL A 123 14.87 0.86 5.98
CA VAL A 123 14.23 -0.42 6.30
C VAL A 123 12.71 -0.27 6.15
N VAL A 124 12.12 -1.15 5.35
CA VAL A 124 10.69 -1.23 5.06
C VAL A 124 10.18 -2.58 5.57
N GLU A 125 9.36 -2.51 6.61
CA GLU A 125 8.65 -3.64 7.19
C GLU A 125 7.34 -3.84 6.43
N LYS A 126 7.06 -5.04 5.96
CA LYS A 126 5.89 -5.34 5.14
C LYS A 126 5.04 -6.43 5.75
N VAL A 127 3.73 -6.29 5.61
CA VAL A 127 2.77 -7.36 5.84
C VAL A 127 1.77 -7.41 4.70
N ILE A 128 1.49 -8.61 4.23
CA ILE A 128 0.35 -8.87 3.36
C ILE A 128 -0.63 -9.72 4.14
N HIS A 129 -1.87 -9.29 4.17
CA HIS A 129 -2.94 -10.03 4.81
C HIS A 129 -4.22 -9.94 3.98
N THR A 130 -5.19 -10.76 4.34
CA THR A 130 -6.51 -10.75 3.74
C THR A 130 -7.55 -10.70 4.83
N GLU A 131 -8.67 -10.04 4.58
CA GLU A 131 -9.78 -9.94 5.52
C GLU A 131 -11.12 -9.95 4.81
N GLU A 132 -12.13 -10.61 5.39
CA GLU A 132 -13.51 -10.53 4.90
C GLU A 132 -14.17 -9.21 5.34
N ILE A 133 -14.47 -8.34 4.37
CA ILE A 133 -15.00 -6.99 4.63
C ILE A 133 -16.53 -6.96 4.71
N LYS A 134 -17.25 -7.58 3.76
CA LYS A 134 -18.72 -7.67 3.73
C LYS A 134 -19.18 -8.87 2.91
N LEU A 135 -20.20 -9.60 3.38
CA LEU A 135 -20.93 -10.62 2.62
C LEU A 135 -20.01 -11.63 1.89
N GLY A 136 -18.96 -12.13 2.54
CA GLY A 136 -18.02 -13.09 1.94
C GLY A 136 -17.01 -12.50 0.95
N ILE A 137 -17.01 -11.18 0.70
CA ILE A 137 -16.00 -10.51 -0.11
C ILE A 137 -14.71 -10.42 0.72
N ARG A 138 -13.66 -11.04 0.20
CA ARG A 138 -12.32 -11.02 0.79
C ARG A 138 -11.48 -9.97 0.08
N ALA A 139 -10.90 -9.08 0.87
CA ALA A 139 -9.97 -8.08 0.41
C ALA A 139 -8.54 -8.47 0.76
N ARG A 140 -7.60 -8.02 -0.06
CA ARG A 140 -6.17 -8.14 0.18
C ARG A 140 -5.59 -6.79 0.54
N TYR A 141 -4.79 -6.78 1.59
CA TYR A 141 -4.11 -5.62 2.11
C TYR A 141 -2.61 -5.84 1.98
N SER A 142 -1.92 -4.93 1.29
CA SER A 142 -0.46 -4.86 1.27
C SER A 142 -0.03 -3.62 2.01
N GLU A 143 0.62 -3.81 3.15
CA GLU A 143 1.00 -2.73 4.04
C GLU A 143 2.51 -2.63 4.18
N MET A 144 2.99 -1.39 4.13
CA MET A 144 4.40 -1.04 4.27
C MET A 144 4.56 -0.05 5.41
N PHE A 145 5.52 -0.32 6.29
CA PHE A 145 5.88 0.50 7.44
C PHE A 145 7.35 0.85 7.37
N PHE A 146 7.68 2.12 7.56
CA PHE A 146 9.06 2.58 7.51
C PHE A 146 9.21 3.88 8.29
N LYS A 147 10.43 4.19 8.70
CA LYS A 147 10.74 5.40 9.48
C LYS A 147 11.54 6.37 8.61
N ILE A 148 11.10 7.64 8.58
CA ILE A 148 11.87 8.75 8.03
C ILE A 148 11.96 9.82 9.12
N LYS A 149 13.20 10.16 9.52
CA LYS A 149 13.46 10.99 10.71
C LYS A 149 12.73 10.41 11.93
N ASP A 150 11.93 11.20 12.63
CA ASP A 150 11.23 10.78 13.85
C ASP A 150 9.81 10.27 13.60
N SER A 151 9.38 10.16 12.33
CA SER A 151 8.03 9.73 11.98
C SER A 151 8.03 8.33 11.37
N VAL A 152 7.08 7.50 11.81
CA VAL A 152 6.78 6.23 11.14
C VAL A 152 5.63 6.45 10.17
N TYR A 153 5.81 5.99 8.94
CA TYR A 153 4.81 6.00 7.89
C TYR A 153 4.20 4.62 7.73
N ARG A 154 2.93 4.59 7.35
CA ARG A 154 2.20 3.42 6.89
C ARG A 154 1.64 3.73 5.51
N ILE A 155 1.88 2.85 4.56
CA ILE A 155 1.22 2.88 3.25
C ILE A 155 0.46 1.57 3.14
N MET A 156 -0.87 1.67 3.04
CA MET A 156 -1.78 0.53 2.90
C MET A 156 -2.40 0.57 1.51
N ILE A 157 -2.20 -0.50 0.76
CA ILE A 157 -2.86 -0.73 -0.53
C ILE A 157 -3.91 -1.80 -0.29
N TYR A 158 -5.16 -1.45 -0.58
CA TYR A 158 -6.32 -2.32 -0.42
C TYR A 158 -6.93 -2.62 -1.80
N GLY A 159 -7.45 -3.83 -1.99
CA GLY A 159 -8.28 -4.19 -3.14
C GLY A 159 -8.81 -5.60 -3.07
N ASP A 160 -9.63 -5.98 -4.04
CA ASP A 160 -10.19 -7.34 -4.11
C ASP A 160 -9.09 -8.41 -4.15
N ASP A 161 -9.25 -9.47 -3.35
CA ASP A 161 -8.35 -10.63 -3.31
C ASP A 161 -8.55 -11.56 -4.52
N THR A 162 -9.10 -11.05 -5.62
CA THR A 162 -9.18 -11.79 -6.89
C THR A 162 -7.82 -11.81 -7.57
N ILE A 163 -6.83 -12.38 -6.90
CA ILE A 163 -5.71 -13.02 -7.58
C ILE A 163 -6.26 -14.38 -8.05
N ASP A 164 -6.39 -14.53 -9.37
CA ASP A 164 -6.52 -15.83 -10.06
C ASP A 164 -7.74 -16.73 -9.75
N LYS A 165 -8.96 -16.23 -9.94
CA LYS A 165 -10.13 -17.10 -10.31
C LYS A 165 -10.48 -17.07 -11.80
N GLN A 166 -9.54 -16.67 -12.67
CA GLN A 166 -9.68 -16.80 -14.13
C GLN A 166 -8.72 -17.83 -14.77
N ARG A 167 -8.18 -18.76 -13.98
CA ARG A 167 -7.53 -19.97 -14.50
C ARG A 167 -7.74 -21.16 -13.56
N SER A 168 -8.87 -21.85 -13.75
CA SER A 168 -8.95 -23.31 -13.57
C SER A 168 -9.93 -23.87 -14.59
#